data_AF-A0A8I2C2L7-F1
#
_entry.id   AF-A0A8I2C2L7-F1
#
_cell.length_a   1.000
_cell.length_b   1.000
_cell.length_c   1.000
_cell.angle_alpha   90.00
_cell.angle_beta   90.00
_cell.angle_gamma   90.00
#
_symmetry.space_group_name_H-M   'P 1'
#
loop_
_entity.id
_entity.type
_entity.pdbx_description
1 polymer ?
#
loop_
_entity_poly.entity_id
_entity_poly.type
_entity_poly.pdbx_seq_one_letter_code
_entity_poly.pdbx_strand_id
1 'polypeptide(L)' 'MGEIDVHGLRDVDLDIFEGEFVVLLGPSGSDKSTLLNILGGPTSGEAHWRDHNLSARRMPN' A
#
# COMPACT_ATOMS: atom_id res chain seq x y z
N MET A 1 21.01 13.00 -18.58
CA MET A 1 20.71 11.82 -17.74
C MET A 1 19.20 11.67 -17.78
N GLY A 2 18.70 10.61 -18.42
CA GLY A 2 17.26 10.46 -18.66
C GLY A 2 16.50 10.31 -17.35
N GLU A 3 15.37 11.00 -17.21
CA GLU A 3 14.39 10.74 -16.16
C GLU A 3 14.01 9.26 -16.23
N ILE A 4 14.40 8.50 -15.23
CA ILE A 4 13.88 7.16 -15.03
C ILE A 4 12.50 7.37 -14.44
N ASP A 5 11.47 7.21 -15.28
CA ASP A 5 10.08 7.29 -14.84
C ASP A 5 9.82 6.10 -13.90
N VAL A 6 9.87 6.35 -12.59
CA VAL A 6 9.63 5.31 -11.58
C VAL A 6 8.16 4.95 -11.66
N HIS A 7 7.87 3.86 -12.37
CA HIS A 7 6.55 3.27 -12.40
C HIS A 7 6.31 2.56 -11.07
N GLY A 8 5.79 3.28 -10.08
CA GLY A 8 5.28 2.67 -8.85
C GLY A 8 4.03 1.81 -9.10
N LEU A 9 3.42 1.30 -8.03
CA LEU A 9 2.12 0.62 -8.09
C LEU A 9 1.11 1.46 -8.90
N ARG A 10 0.48 0.87 -9.93
CA ARG A 10 -0.56 1.49 -10.75
C ARG A 10 -1.75 0.54 -10.85
N ASP A 11 -2.96 1.08 -10.74
CA ASP A 11 -4.23 0.39 -10.98
C ASP A 11 -4.35 -0.97 -10.25
N VAL A 12 -4.26 -0.94 -8.91
CA VAL A 12 -4.39 -2.14 -8.06
C VAL A 12 -5.65 -2.04 -7.22
N ASP A 13 -6.54 -3.02 -7.42
CA ASP A 13 -7.67 -3.30 -6.54
C ASP A 13 -7.37 -4.58 -5.74
N LEU A 14 -7.52 -4.53 -4.41
CA LEU A 14 -7.23 -5.65 -3.52
C LEU A 14 -8.26 -5.72 -2.39
N ASP A 15 -9.03 -6.81 -2.36
CA ASP A 15 -9.91 -7.15 -1.25
C ASP A 15 -9.26 -8.24 -0.38
N ILE A 16 -9.26 -8.06 0.94
CA ILE A 16 -8.80 -9.07 1.92
C ILE A 16 -9.92 -9.28 2.91
N PHE A 17 -10.40 -10.52 3.03
CA PHE A 17 -11.52 -10.87 3.89
C PHE A 17 -11.06 -11.35 5.27
N GLU A 18 -11.97 -11.30 6.24
CA GLU A 18 -11.68 -11.71 7.61
C GLU A 18 -11.27 -13.19 7.68
N GLY A 19 -10.16 -13.47 8.36
CA GLY A 19 -9.62 -14.82 8.53
C GLY A 19 -8.72 -15.30 7.40
N GLU A 20 -8.50 -14.50 6.35
CA GLU A 20 -7.60 -14.87 5.26
C GLU A 20 -6.13 -14.70 5.65
N PHE A 21 -5.31 -15.70 5.26
CA PHE A 21 -3.86 -15.60 5.27
C PHE A 21 -3.36 -15.41 3.84
N VAL A 22 -3.01 -14.18 3.48
CA VAL A 22 -2.61 -13.80 2.12
C VAL A 22 -1.09 -13.75 2.00
N VAL A 23 -0.54 -14.29 0.91
CA VAL A 23 0.89 -14.24 0.60
C VAL A 23 1.12 -13.39 -0.65
N LEU A 24 1.98 -12.39 -0.55
CA LEU A 24 2.35 -11.52 -1.66
C LEU A 24 3.64 -12.00 -2.32
N LEU A 25 3.54 -12.51 -3.55
CA LEU A 25 4.65 -13.07 -4.33
C LEU A 25 4.99 -12.20 -5.55
N GLY A 26 6.26 -12.15 -5.93
CA GLY A 26 6.72 -11.41 -7.11
C GLY A 26 8.23 -11.18 -7.12
N PRO A 27 8.83 -10.84 -8.27
CA PRO A 27 10.27 -10.62 -8.41
C PRO A 27 10.77 -9.46 -7.52
N SER A 28 12.08 -9.42 -7.23
CA SER A 28 12.66 -8.26 -6.53
C SER A 28 12.38 -6.96 -7.31
N GLY A 29 12.06 -5.88 -6.60
CA GLY A 29 11.70 -4.60 -7.20
C GLY A 29 10.26 -4.48 -7.72
N SER A 30 9.39 -5.48 -7.54
CA SER A 30 7.98 -5.43 -7.96
C SER A 30 7.06 -4.65 -6.99
N ASP A 31 7.61 -3.75 -6.17
CA ASP A 31 6.84 -2.88 -5.26
C ASP A 31 5.99 -3.56 -4.16
N LYS A 32 6.28 -4.83 -3.83
CA LYS A 32 5.58 -5.54 -2.74
C LYS A 32 5.64 -4.80 -1.40
N SER A 33 6.82 -4.31 -1.04
CA SER A 33 7.02 -3.53 0.20
C SER A 33 6.28 -2.19 0.13
N THR A 34 6.17 -1.58 -1.06
CA THR A 34 5.39 -0.37 -1.27
C THR A 34 3.90 -0.62 -1.02
N LEU A 35 3.34 -1.72 -1.56
CA LEU A 35 1.95 -2.12 -1.27
C LEU A 35 1.72 -2.38 0.22
N LEU A 36 2.63 -3.10 0.90
CA LEU A 36 2.52 -3.37 2.34
C LEU A 36 2.58 -2.08 3.18
N ASN A 37 3.43 -1.12 2.79
CA ASN A 37 3.50 0.18 3.46
C ASN A 37 2.19 0.97 3.31
N ILE A 38 1.59 0.95 2.11
CA ILE A 38 0.29 1.59 1.86
C ILE A 38 -0.80 0.97 2.75
N LEU A 39 -0.85 -0.37 2.85
CA LEU A 39 -1.80 -1.07 3.72
C LEU A 39 -1.61 -0.72 5.20
N GLY A 40 -0.39 -0.44 5.63
CA GLY A 40 -0.08 0.05 6.99
C GLY A 40 -0.44 1.51 7.24
N GLY A 41 -0.74 2.28 6.18
CA GLY A 41 -1.03 3.70 6.23
C GLY A 41 -0.28 4.45 5.12
N PRO A 42 -0.98 5.06 4.14
CA PRO A 42 -0.32 5.74 3.03
C PRO A 42 0.31 7.06 3.47
N THR A 43 1.41 7.46 2.82
CA THR A 43 2.02 8.79 3.04
C THR A 43 1.15 9.93 2.51
N SER A 44 0.30 9.65 1.52
CA SER A 44 -0.66 10.56 0.91
C SER A 44 -1.85 9.78 0.36
N GLY A 45 -3.05 10.38 0.31
CA GLY A 45 -4.28 9.69 -0.10
C GLY A 45 -5.09 9.27 1.11
N GLU A 46 -6.04 8.35 0.90
CA GLU A 46 -6.98 7.93 1.94
C GLU A 46 -6.80 6.46 2.30
N ALA A 47 -6.91 6.16 3.59
CA ALA A 47 -7.02 4.81 4.12
C ALA A 47 -8.16 4.75 5.13
N HIS A 48 -9.02 3.76 5.00
CA HIS A 48 -10.19 3.57 5.84
C HIS A 48 -10.20 2.15 6.39
N TRP A 49 -10.37 2.01 7.70
CA TRP A 49 -10.63 0.73 8.35
C TRP A 49 -11.98 0.78 9.05
N ARG A 50 -12.95 0.04 8.51
CA ARG A 50 -14.36 0.16 8.91
C ARG A 50 -14.78 1.63 8.80
N ASP A 51 -15.32 2.21 9.88
CA ASP A 51 -15.76 3.61 9.92
C ASP A 51 -14.65 4.59 10.34
N HIS A 52 -13.39 4.14 10.41
CA HIS A 52 -12.26 4.97 10.84
C HIS A 52 -11.36 5.35 9.66
N ASN A 53 -11.24 6.65 9.40
CA ASN A 53 -10.22 7.19 8.52
C ASN A 53 -8.84 7.08 9.21
N LEU A 54 -7.98 6.21 8.68
CA LEU A 54 -6.61 5.99 9.15
C LEU A 54 -5.63 7.02 8.57
N SER A 55 -5.93 7.59 7.40
CA SER A 55 -5.11 8.63 6.74
C SER A 55 -4.95 9.92 7.56
N ALA A 56 -5.84 10.20 8.52
CA ALA A 56 -5.75 11.37 9.40
C ALA A 56 -4.81 11.20 10.59
N ARG A 57 -4.38 9.97 10.91
CA ARG A 57 -3.58 9.67 12.09
C ARG A 57 -2.11 9.56 11.68
N ARG A 58 -1.38 10.69 11.73
CA ARG A 58 0.08 10.67 11.66
C ARG A 58 0.58 9.82 12.84
N MET A 59 1.03 8.59 12.57
CA MET A 59 1.78 7.80 13.54
C MET A 59 2.98 8.68 13.96
N PRO A 60 3.13 9.01 15.25
CA PRO A 60 4.33 9.71 15.69
C PRO A 60 5.52 8.79 15.46
N ASN A 61 6.53 9.31 14.76
CA ASN A 61 7.85 8.68 14.60
C ASN A 61 8.45 8.30 15.96
#